data_AF-A0A7S2NTW0-F1
#
_entry.id   AF-A0A7S2NTW0-F1
#
_cell.length_a   1.000
_cell.length_b   1.000
_cell.length_c   1.000
_cell.angle_alpha   90.00
_cell.angle_beta   90.00
_cell.angle_gamma   90.00
#
_symmetry.space_group_name_H-M   'P 1'
#
loop_
_entity.id
_entity.type
_entity.pdbx_description
1 polymer ?
#
loop_
_entity_poly.entity_id
_entity_poly.type
_entity_poly.pdbx_seq_one_letter_code
_entity_poly.pdbx_strand_id
1 'polypeptide(L)'
;QEFLAAIIDATRSAARALLDYIERDAQSDTCAELVLDSFFDEWAWHQVPPPRIADFCNDARRLLPGPLWWQPGGDTAGVARDIIRRFLLLRRGLDDYLGSLEETGGMSSGSRSPRKEPPPIAVEAPGCYIEGASFDFGVFDRIVCGVASQRGKCTRYLLLHDHWFMLVQPDISAPGWATVRTLAPIWQVRPLADRADPRTLQVFVHPPGGTKGEDRASAVEQGIVLNFEDVRRCHAATEHIERRRRLLRAGLVRDLRAFVQGHCGDGADATPKSAGALVHRSSPGGGDA
;
A
#
# COMPACT_ATOMS: atom_id res chain seq x y z
N GLN A 1 17.94 14.53 -28.36
CA GLN A 1 18.75 14.91 -27.19
C GLN A 1 18.03 15.96 -26.34
N GLU A 2 17.56 17.08 -26.90
CA GLU A 2 16.80 18.11 -26.15
C GLU A 2 15.56 17.56 -25.42
N PHE A 3 14.76 16.73 -26.08
CA PHE A 3 13.60 16.08 -25.47
C PHE A 3 13.97 15.20 -24.26
N LEU A 4 15.07 14.45 -24.35
CA LEU A 4 15.56 13.61 -23.26
C LEU A 4 16.00 14.47 -22.06
N ALA A 5 16.71 15.57 -22.30
CA ALA A 5 17.08 16.50 -21.24
C ALA A 5 15.82 17.07 -20.54
N ALA A 6 14.82 17.49 -21.33
CA ALA A 6 13.58 18.04 -20.80
C ALA A 6 12.80 17.03 -19.93
N ILE A 7 12.68 15.76 -20.34
CA ILE A 7 11.96 14.75 -19.53
C ILE A 7 12.75 14.37 -18.26
N ILE A 8 14.08 14.34 -18.31
CA ILE A 8 14.93 14.14 -17.12
C ILE A 8 14.71 15.27 -16.12
N ASP A 9 14.77 16.53 -16.58
CA ASP A 9 14.60 17.69 -15.71
C ASP A 9 13.18 17.77 -15.13
N ALA A 10 12.16 17.45 -15.93
CA ALA A 10 10.79 17.34 -15.45
C ALA A 10 10.64 16.25 -14.38
N THR A 11 11.24 15.07 -14.59
CA THR A 11 11.21 13.96 -13.63
C THR A 11 11.89 14.34 -12.32
N ARG A 12 13.07 14.98 -12.39
CA ARG A 12 13.80 15.51 -11.21
C ARG A 12 12.99 16.56 -10.48
N SER A 13 12.36 17.48 -11.20
CA SER A 13 11.50 18.51 -10.61
C SER A 13 10.30 17.90 -9.88
N ALA A 14 9.64 16.92 -10.48
CA ALA A 14 8.54 16.19 -9.85
C ALA A 14 8.99 15.39 -8.62
N ALA A 15 10.18 14.77 -8.68
CA ALA A 15 10.77 14.06 -7.54
C ALA A 15 11.06 15.01 -6.37
N ARG A 16 11.65 16.19 -6.62
CA ARG A 16 11.87 17.21 -5.59
C ARG A 16 10.56 17.72 -4.98
N ALA A 17 9.54 17.96 -5.81
CA ALA A 17 8.23 18.36 -5.30
C ALA A 17 7.60 17.29 -4.39
N LEU A 18 7.76 16.01 -4.72
CA LEU A 18 7.32 14.90 -3.88
C LEU A 18 8.13 14.80 -2.58
N LEU A 19 9.45 14.99 -2.67
CA LEU A 19 10.33 14.98 -1.50
C LEU A 19 9.98 16.11 -0.53
N ASP A 20 9.83 17.34 -1.04
CA ASP A 20 9.38 18.50 -0.27
C ASP A 20 8.02 18.23 0.39
N TYR A 21 7.11 17.57 -0.32
CA TYR A 21 5.82 17.17 0.25
C TYR A 21 6.04 16.21 1.43
N ILE A 22 6.76 15.10 1.22
CA ILE A 22 7.06 14.10 2.27
C ILE A 22 7.72 14.75 3.49
N GLU A 23 8.63 15.72 3.30
CA GLU A 23 9.36 16.37 4.39
C GLU A 23 8.48 17.34 5.20
N ARG A 24 7.60 18.09 4.55
CA ARG A 24 6.58 18.90 5.25
C ARG A 24 5.60 18.00 6.00
N ASP A 25 5.25 16.88 5.40
CA ASP A 25 4.27 15.94 5.87
C ASP A 25 4.75 15.12 7.07
N ALA A 26 6.04 14.79 7.11
CA ALA A 26 6.68 14.08 8.22
C ALA A 26 6.61 14.85 9.56
N GLN A 27 6.24 16.14 9.54
CA GLN A 27 6.00 16.94 10.75
C GLN A 27 4.57 16.74 11.30
N SER A 28 3.67 16.13 10.54
CA SER A 28 2.27 15.85 10.89
C SER A 28 1.99 14.35 10.83
N ASP A 29 1.85 13.70 11.99
CA ASP A 29 1.54 12.26 12.08
C ASP A 29 0.33 11.84 11.24
N THR A 30 -0.70 12.69 11.15
CA THR A 30 -1.93 12.41 10.40
C THR A 30 -1.71 12.43 8.89
N CYS A 31 -0.88 13.35 8.39
CA CYS A 31 -0.76 13.57 6.95
C CYS A 31 0.24 12.57 6.32
N ALA A 32 1.25 12.11 7.08
CA ALA A 32 2.13 11.00 6.71
C ALA A 32 1.38 9.68 6.44
N GLU A 33 0.15 9.55 6.95
CA GLU A 33 -0.72 8.43 6.57
C GLU A 33 -1.22 8.56 5.12
N LEU A 34 -1.60 9.75 4.68
CA LEU A 34 -2.21 9.94 3.36
C LEU A 34 -1.22 9.76 2.21
N VAL A 35 0.06 10.10 2.41
CA VAL A 35 1.07 10.02 1.34
C VAL A 35 1.35 8.58 0.90
N LEU A 36 1.49 7.63 1.83
CA LEU A 36 1.72 6.22 1.49
C LEU A 36 0.50 5.62 0.81
N ASP A 37 -0.69 5.88 1.35
CA ASP A 37 -1.93 5.31 0.80
C ASP A 37 -2.14 5.85 -0.63
N SER A 38 -1.90 7.14 -0.84
CA SER A 38 -1.91 7.77 -2.17
C SER A 38 -0.83 7.20 -3.09
N PHE A 39 0.37 6.91 -2.56
CA PHE A 39 1.46 6.34 -3.33
C PHE A 39 1.15 4.93 -3.82
N PHE A 40 0.68 4.04 -2.94
CA PHE A 40 0.32 2.68 -3.33
C PHE A 40 -0.89 2.65 -4.26
N ASP A 41 -1.86 3.53 -4.06
CA ASP A 41 -2.98 3.69 -4.99
C ASP A 41 -2.48 4.08 -6.38
N GLU A 42 -1.73 5.18 -6.50
CA GLU A 42 -1.22 5.65 -7.79
C GLU A 42 -0.20 4.67 -8.38
N TRP A 43 0.57 3.93 -7.58
CA TRP A 43 1.46 2.87 -8.06
C TRP A 43 0.68 1.72 -8.69
N ALA A 44 -0.41 1.26 -8.07
CA ALA A 44 -1.26 0.22 -8.65
C ALA A 44 -1.85 0.69 -9.99
N TRP A 45 -2.31 1.94 -10.06
CA TRP A 45 -2.77 2.56 -11.32
C TRP A 45 -1.67 2.68 -12.35
N HIS A 46 -0.45 2.95 -11.90
CA HIS A 46 0.72 3.09 -12.75
C HIS A 46 1.09 1.79 -13.48
N GLN A 47 0.79 0.62 -12.91
CA GLN A 47 1.00 -0.68 -13.56
C GLN A 47 -0.05 -0.98 -14.63
N VAL A 48 -1.21 -0.30 -14.62
CA VAL A 48 -2.25 -0.50 -15.63
C VAL A 48 -1.76 0.06 -16.97
N PRO A 49 -1.93 -0.66 -18.09
CA PRO A 49 -1.68 -0.11 -19.40
C PRO A 49 -2.48 1.19 -19.60
N PRO A 50 -1.89 2.23 -20.20
CA PRO A 50 -2.67 3.40 -20.56
C PRO A 50 -3.87 2.96 -21.43
N PRO A 51 -5.07 3.53 -21.21
CA PRO A 51 -6.21 3.21 -22.04
C PRO A 51 -5.87 3.49 -23.50
N ARG A 52 -6.34 2.65 -24.43
CA ARG A 52 -6.20 2.95 -25.85
C ARG A 52 -6.89 4.28 -26.12
N ILE A 53 -6.28 5.13 -26.95
CA ILE A 53 -6.85 6.44 -27.29
C ILE A 53 -8.28 6.27 -27.84
N ALA A 54 -8.52 5.25 -28.66
CA ALA A 54 -9.86 4.93 -29.15
C ALA A 54 -10.87 4.65 -28.01
N ASP A 55 -10.50 3.85 -27.01
CA ASP A 55 -11.36 3.54 -25.86
C ASP A 55 -11.59 4.79 -24.99
N PHE A 56 -10.56 5.62 -24.83
CA PHE A 56 -10.65 6.89 -24.11
C PHE A 56 -11.58 7.87 -24.82
N CYS A 57 -11.46 8.00 -26.15
CA CYS A 57 -12.26 8.90 -26.96
C CYS A 57 -13.70 8.40 -27.20
N ASN A 58 -13.96 7.11 -27.08
CA ASN A 58 -15.31 6.54 -27.16
C ASN A 58 -16.14 6.80 -25.90
N ASP A 59 -15.51 7.18 -24.78
CA ASP A 59 -16.21 7.55 -23.54
C ASP A 59 -16.32 9.08 -23.45
N ALA A 60 -17.47 9.61 -23.88
CA ALA A 60 -17.74 11.05 -23.82
C ALA A 60 -17.58 11.64 -22.40
N ARG A 61 -17.75 10.84 -21.33
CA ARG A 61 -17.55 11.30 -19.95
C ARG A 61 -16.09 11.58 -19.62
N ARG A 62 -15.14 10.98 -20.35
CA ARG A 62 -13.69 11.20 -20.20
C ARG A 62 -13.16 12.36 -21.02
N LEU A 63 -13.85 12.68 -22.12
CA LEU A 63 -13.50 13.78 -23.01
C LEU A 63 -14.02 15.14 -22.51
N LEU A 64 -15.11 15.14 -21.76
CA LEU A 64 -15.55 16.33 -21.07
C LEU A 64 -14.53 16.67 -19.98
N PRO A 65 -14.09 17.93 -19.83
CA PRO A 65 -13.29 18.33 -18.68
C PRO A 65 -13.99 17.80 -17.44
N GLY A 66 -13.24 17.07 -16.61
CA GLY A 66 -13.77 16.47 -15.39
C GLY A 66 -14.62 17.52 -14.69
N PRO A 67 -15.82 17.15 -14.22
CA PRO A 67 -16.79 18.13 -13.73
C PRO A 67 -16.10 19.09 -12.76
N LEU A 68 -16.40 20.38 -12.88
CA LEU A 68 -15.71 21.52 -12.25
C LEU A 68 -15.53 21.43 -10.71
N TRP A 69 -16.02 20.38 -10.06
CA TRP A 69 -15.68 19.99 -8.68
C TRP A 69 -14.38 19.20 -8.54
N TRP A 70 -13.74 18.75 -9.62
CA TRP A 70 -12.30 18.44 -9.66
C TRP A 70 -11.49 19.75 -9.72
N GLN A 71 -11.94 20.76 -8.99
CA GLN A 71 -11.02 21.75 -8.47
C GLN A 71 -10.09 21.00 -7.52
N PRO A 72 -8.80 21.34 -7.47
CA PRO A 72 -7.99 21.04 -6.31
C PRO A 72 -8.59 21.81 -5.14
N GLY A 73 -9.71 21.31 -4.59
CA GLY A 73 -10.11 21.65 -3.25
C GLY A 73 -8.90 21.37 -2.38
N GLY A 74 -8.57 22.27 -1.47
CA GLY A 74 -7.36 22.23 -0.64
C GLY A 74 -7.26 21.03 0.32
N ASP A 75 -7.92 19.90 0.00
CA ASP A 75 -7.68 18.61 0.60
C ASP A 75 -6.23 18.18 0.29
N THR A 76 -5.47 18.01 1.36
CA THR A 76 -4.07 17.60 1.33
C THR A 76 -3.88 16.29 0.57
N ALA A 77 -4.87 15.39 0.60
CA ALA A 77 -4.86 14.13 -0.15
C ALA A 77 -4.88 14.35 -1.67
N GLY A 78 -5.61 15.36 -2.16
CA GLY A 78 -5.67 15.70 -3.58
C GLY A 78 -4.32 16.18 -4.11
N VAL A 79 -3.64 17.02 -3.32
CA VAL A 79 -2.30 17.55 -3.64
C VAL A 79 -1.26 16.42 -3.65
N ALA A 80 -1.24 15.55 -2.63
CA ALA A 80 -0.34 14.38 -2.59
C ALA A 80 -0.48 13.54 -3.85
N ARG A 81 -1.72 13.16 -4.17
CA ARG A 81 -2.03 12.28 -5.31
C ARG A 81 -1.56 12.87 -6.63
N ASP A 82 -1.76 14.17 -6.86
CA ASP A 82 -1.32 14.83 -8.09
C ASP A 82 0.21 14.86 -8.22
N ILE A 83 0.93 15.21 -7.14
CA ILE A 83 2.40 15.21 -7.12
C ILE A 83 2.96 13.81 -7.38
N ILE A 84 2.44 12.81 -6.66
CA ILE A 84 2.80 11.38 -6.83
C ILE A 84 2.55 10.93 -8.26
N ARG A 85 1.35 11.22 -8.80
CA ARG A 85 0.98 10.81 -10.16
C ARG A 85 1.93 11.41 -11.20
N ARG A 86 2.22 12.72 -11.11
CA ARG A 86 3.16 13.39 -12.03
C ARG A 86 4.53 12.75 -11.99
N PHE A 87 5.07 12.50 -10.79
CA PHE A 87 6.36 11.84 -10.60
C PHE A 87 6.37 10.45 -11.24
N LEU A 88 5.39 9.60 -10.92
CA LEU A 88 5.33 8.24 -11.47
C LEU A 88 5.18 8.24 -13.00
N LEU A 89 4.31 9.08 -13.56
CA LEU A 89 4.13 9.20 -15.02
C LEU A 89 5.41 9.62 -15.73
N LEU A 90 6.10 10.64 -15.21
CA LEU A 90 7.35 11.13 -15.79
C LEU A 90 8.47 10.07 -15.68
N ARG A 91 8.58 9.40 -14.53
CA ARG A 91 9.54 8.29 -14.32
C ARG A 91 9.34 7.19 -15.36
N ARG A 92 8.11 6.72 -15.55
CA ARG A 92 7.82 5.70 -16.58
C ARG A 92 8.06 6.21 -17.98
N GLY A 93 7.68 7.44 -18.29
CA GLY A 93 7.95 8.04 -19.60
C GLY A 93 9.45 8.04 -19.92
N LEU A 94 10.28 8.36 -18.92
CA LEU A 94 11.74 8.29 -19.01
C LEU A 94 12.23 6.85 -19.20
N ASP A 95 11.80 5.90 -18.36
CA ASP A 95 12.19 4.48 -18.46
C ASP A 95 11.78 3.86 -19.81
N ASP A 96 10.61 4.22 -20.30
CA ASP A 96 10.05 3.76 -21.57
C ASP A 96 10.79 4.36 -22.78
N TYR A 97 11.30 5.59 -22.66
CA TYR A 97 12.13 6.23 -23.67
C TYR A 97 13.56 5.67 -23.67
N LEU A 98 14.14 5.43 -22.51
CA LEU A 98 15.47 4.82 -22.40
C LEU A 98 15.46 3.39 -22.94
N GLY A 99 14.44 2.59 -22.61
CA GLY A 99 14.31 1.23 -23.13
C GLY A 99 14.13 1.16 -24.65
N SER A 100 13.46 2.14 -25.29
CA SER A 100 13.31 2.13 -26.76
C SER A 100 14.60 2.48 -27.50
N LEU A 101 15.53 3.21 -26.88
CA LEU A 101 16.84 3.48 -27.47
C LEU A 101 17.68 2.20 -27.56
N GLU A 102 17.58 1.30 -26.58
CA GLU A 102 18.28 0.01 -26.59
C GLU A 102 17.74 -0.97 -27.66
N GLU A 103 16.46 -0.86 -28.02
CA GLU A 103 15.75 -1.78 -28.93
C GLU A 103 15.94 -1.46 -30.43
N THR A 104 16.63 -0.37 -30.79
CA THR A 104 16.79 0.07 -32.20
C THR A 104 17.56 -0.91 -33.13
N GLY A 105 17.97 -2.08 -32.62
CA GLY A 105 18.56 -3.18 -33.40
C GLY A 105 17.58 -4.23 -33.96
N GLY A 106 16.27 -4.19 -33.66
CA GLY A 106 15.34 -5.23 -34.12
C GLY A 106 13.90 -4.75 -34.34
N MET A 107 13.37 -4.89 -35.56
CA MET A 107 12.02 -4.50 -35.98
C MET A 107 10.88 -5.35 -35.36
N SER A 108 10.93 -5.66 -34.08
CA SER A 108 9.80 -6.31 -33.40
C SER A 108 8.79 -5.24 -32.99
N SER A 109 7.69 -5.14 -33.74
CA SER A 109 6.50 -4.36 -33.37
C SER A 109 5.80 -5.06 -32.20
N GLY A 110 6.46 -5.06 -31.04
CA GLY A 110 6.01 -5.74 -29.84
C GLY A 110 5.03 -4.89 -29.06
N SER A 111 3.81 -5.39 -28.91
CA SER A 111 2.87 -4.93 -27.89
C SER A 111 3.59 -4.83 -26.54
N ARG A 112 3.77 -3.62 -26.00
CA ARG A 112 4.36 -3.42 -24.68
C ARG A 112 3.44 -4.03 -23.64
N SER A 113 3.81 -5.22 -23.18
CA SER A 113 3.14 -5.89 -22.07
C SER A 113 3.16 -4.97 -20.84
N PRO A 114 2.11 -4.98 -20.00
CA PRO A 114 2.13 -4.27 -18.73
C PRO A 114 3.41 -4.66 -17.97
N ARG A 115 4.21 -3.66 -17.59
CA ARG A 115 5.30 -3.89 -16.65
C ARG A 115 4.62 -4.37 -15.35
N LYS A 116 5.13 -5.46 -14.79
CA LYS A 116 4.79 -5.89 -13.43
C LYS A 116 5.97 -5.55 -12.55
N GLU A 117 6.22 -4.25 -12.38
CA GLU A 117 7.27 -3.81 -11.48
C GLU A 117 6.72 -3.87 -10.05
N PRO A 118 7.39 -4.59 -9.13
CA PRO A 118 7.00 -4.54 -7.73
C PRO A 118 7.12 -3.09 -7.23
N PRO A 119 6.30 -2.68 -6.24
CA PRO A 119 6.49 -1.36 -5.64
C PRO A 119 7.94 -1.23 -5.13
N PRO A 120 8.55 -0.06 -5.31
CA PRO A 120 9.96 0.17 -4.94
C PRO A 120 10.15 0.13 -3.41
N ILE A 121 9.04 0.23 -2.68
CA ILE A 121 8.96 0.09 -1.24
C ILE A 121 8.63 -1.38 -0.95
N ALA A 122 9.59 -2.11 -0.37
CA ALA A 122 9.40 -3.49 0.00
C ALA A 122 8.40 -3.58 1.17
N VAL A 123 7.22 -4.09 0.87
CA VAL A 123 6.35 -4.69 1.89
C VAL A 123 6.85 -6.12 2.06
N GLU A 124 7.07 -6.56 3.29
CA GLU A 124 7.41 -7.97 3.53
C GLU A 124 6.38 -8.85 2.81
N ALA A 125 6.86 -9.85 2.08
CA ALA A 125 5.96 -10.85 1.51
C ALA A 125 5.34 -11.66 2.65
N PRO A 126 4.12 -12.19 2.50
CA PRO A 126 3.41 -12.92 3.56
C PRO A 126 4.06 -14.24 4.00
N GLY A 127 5.32 -14.50 3.63
CA GLY A 127 6.04 -15.72 3.97
C GLY A 127 5.25 -16.93 3.50
N CYS A 128 4.95 -17.83 4.43
CA CYS A 128 4.11 -19.01 4.20
C CYS A 128 2.63 -18.79 4.54
N TYR A 129 2.20 -17.59 4.94
CA TYR A 129 0.83 -17.31 5.33
C TYR A 129 -0.04 -17.03 4.10
N ILE A 130 -1.10 -17.82 3.93
CA ILE A 130 -2.05 -17.69 2.84
C ILE A 130 -3.45 -17.85 3.44
N GLU A 131 -4.40 -17.01 3.03
CA GLU A 131 -5.79 -17.17 3.46
C GLU A 131 -6.33 -18.55 3.06
N GLY A 132 -7.00 -19.23 3.99
CA GLY A 132 -7.49 -20.60 3.81
C GLY A 132 -6.46 -21.69 4.09
N ALA A 133 -5.17 -21.37 4.22
CA ALA A 133 -4.15 -22.33 4.63
C ALA A 133 -4.16 -22.56 6.14
N SER A 134 -3.82 -23.77 6.57
CA SER A 134 -3.62 -24.13 7.97
C SER A 134 -2.13 -24.12 8.32
N PHE A 135 -1.82 -23.66 9.53
CA PHE A 135 -0.45 -23.62 10.05
C PHE A 135 -0.44 -23.77 11.57
N ASP A 136 0.72 -24.11 12.11
CA ASP A 136 0.97 -24.13 13.55
C ASP A 136 1.18 -22.69 14.05
N PHE A 137 0.29 -22.25 14.95
CA PHE A 137 0.35 -20.91 15.53
C PHE A 137 0.95 -20.89 16.94
N GLY A 138 1.50 -22.01 17.43
CA GLY A 138 1.98 -22.18 18.80
C GLY A 138 3.03 -21.16 19.25
N VAL A 139 3.76 -20.55 18.31
CA VAL A 139 4.77 -19.52 18.55
C VAL A 139 4.20 -18.10 18.68
N PHE A 140 2.91 -17.90 18.42
CA PHE A 140 2.28 -16.59 18.44
C PHE A 140 1.48 -16.32 19.70
N ASP A 141 1.69 -15.14 20.27
CA ASP A 141 0.72 -14.55 21.18
C ASP A 141 -0.60 -14.29 20.45
N ARG A 142 -1.70 -14.48 21.18
CA ARG A 142 -3.05 -14.42 20.60
C ARG A 142 -4.07 -13.82 21.54
N ILE A 143 -5.05 -13.16 20.97
CA ILE A 143 -6.23 -12.64 21.69
C ILE A 143 -7.47 -13.34 21.14
N VAL A 144 -8.25 -13.94 22.02
CA VAL A 144 -9.53 -14.57 21.66
C VAL A 144 -10.57 -13.47 21.41
N CYS A 145 -11.24 -13.53 20.26
CA CYS A 145 -12.30 -12.61 19.88
C CYS A 145 -13.44 -13.32 19.14
N GLY A 146 -14.63 -12.72 19.15
CA GLY A 146 -15.77 -13.12 18.35
C GLY A 146 -15.90 -12.21 17.12
N VAL A 147 -15.95 -12.78 15.93
CA VAL A 147 -16.19 -12.05 14.69
C VAL A 147 -17.67 -12.14 14.34
N ALA A 148 -18.31 -10.98 14.11
CA ALA A 148 -19.68 -10.95 13.61
C ALA A 148 -19.69 -11.29 12.11
N SER A 149 -20.47 -12.29 11.73
CA SER A 149 -20.72 -12.69 10.35
C SER A 149 -22.23 -12.73 10.09
N GLN A 150 -22.63 -12.74 8.81
CA GLN A 150 -24.01 -12.99 8.39
C GLN A 150 -24.57 -14.30 8.96
N ARG A 151 -23.70 -15.29 9.23
CA ARG A 151 -24.06 -16.60 9.81
C ARG A 151 -24.10 -16.61 11.34
N GLY A 152 -23.87 -15.47 11.99
CA GLY A 152 -23.78 -15.34 13.44
C GLY A 152 -22.36 -15.02 13.92
N LYS A 153 -22.15 -15.11 15.24
CA LYS A 153 -20.85 -14.83 15.86
C LYS A 153 -19.98 -16.08 15.83
N CYS A 154 -18.72 -15.94 15.41
CA CYS A 154 -17.76 -17.04 15.38
C CYS A 154 -16.51 -16.68 16.19
N THR A 155 -16.05 -17.59 17.05
CA THR A 155 -14.78 -17.41 17.77
C THR A 155 -13.60 -17.50 16.79
N ARG A 156 -12.66 -16.56 16.92
CA ARG A 156 -11.40 -16.48 16.19
C ARG A 156 -10.29 -16.07 17.15
N TYR A 157 -9.06 -16.27 16.72
CA TYR A 157 -7.89 -15.72 17.38
C TYR A 157 -7.31 -14.61 16.51
N LEU A 158 -7.11 -13.44 17.11
CA LEU A 158 -6.24 -12.40 16.56
C LEU A 158 -4.80 -12.73 16.96
N LEU A 159 -3.96 -13.07 15.98
CA LEU A 159 -2.55 -13.33 16.24
C LEU A 159 -1.77 -12.02 16.26
N LEU A 160 -0.92 -11.85 17.27
CA LEU A 160 -0.12 -10.64 17.47
C LEU A 160 1.17 -10.68 16.64
N HIS A 161 1.02 -10.64 15.31
CA HIS A 161 2.15 -10.63 14.38
C HIS A 161 2.68 -9.20 14.15
N ASP A 162 3.97 -9.08 13.80
CA ASP A 162 4.66 -7.80 13.62
C ASP A 162 4.29 -7.09 12.31
N HIS A 163 4.20 -7.83 11.21
CA HIS A 163 3.92 -7.32 9.86
C HIS A 163 2.48 -7.53 9.34
N TRP A 164 1.74 -8.46 9.93
CA TRP A 164 0.46 -8.94 9.40
C TRP A 164 -0.63 -8.81 10.44
N PHE A 165 -1.80 -8.37 9.98
CA PHE A 165 -3.05 -8.57 10.69
C PHE A 165 -3.60 -9.95 10.31
N MET A 166 -3.75 -10.82 11.31
CA MET A 166 -4.16 -12.21 11.09
C MET A 166 -5.32 -12.58 12.01
N LEU A 167 -6.46 -12.90 11.42
CA LEU A 167 -7.55 -13.59 12.10
C LEU A 167 -7.52 -15.05 11.69
N VAL A 168 -7.42 -15.94 12.67
CA VAL A 168 -7.35 -17.38 12.43
C VAL A 168 -8.51 -18.10 13.13
N GLN A 169 -8.95 -19.20 12.53
CA GLN A 169 -9.91 -20.11 13.13
C GLN A 169 -9.15 -21.30 13.73
N PRO A 170 -9.19 -21.52 15.06
CA PRO A 170 -8.54 -22.68 15.65
C PRO A 170 -9.17 -23.97 15.16
N ASP A 171 -8.33 -24.97 14.89
CA ASP A 171 -8.76 -26.33 14.60
C ASP A 171 -9.03 -27.07 15.91
N ILE A 172 -10.27 -27.53 16.09
CA ILE A 172 -10.69 -28.25 17.30
C ILE A 172 -10.11 -29.68 17.29
N SER A 173 -9.83 -30.23 16.11
CA SER A 173 -9.29 -31.58 15.95
C SER A 173 -7.77 -31.64 16.11
N ALA A 174 -7.08 -30.51 15.91
CA ALA A 174 -5.63 -30.40 15.99
C ALA A 174 -5.21 -29.18 16.83
N PRO A 175 -5.08 -29.31 18.16
CA PRO A 175 -4.63 -28.23 19.03
C PRO A 175 -3.29 -27.65 18.56
N GLY A 176 -3.17 -26.32 18.56
CA GLY A 176 -2.00 -25.62 18.03
C GLY A 176 -2.08 -25.28 16.54
N TRP A 177 -3.03 -25.86 15.81
CA TRP A 177 -3.28 -25.55 14.40
C TRP A 177 -4.45 -24.60 14.21
N ALA A 178 -4.35 -23.72 13.22
CA ALA A 178 -5.43 -22.84 12.84
C ALA A 178 -5.43 -22.55 11.34
N THR A 179 -6.61 -22.30 10.79
CA THR A 179 -6.79 -21.85 9.40
C THR A 179 -6.84 -20.33 9.34
N VAL A 180 -6.03 -19.71 8.47
CA VAL A 180 -6.07 -18.27 8.23
C VAL A 180 -7.41 -17.87 7.61
N ARG A 181 -8.14 -16.95 8.24
CA ARG A 181 -9.43 -16.45 7.74
C ARG A 181 -9.34 -15.05 7.16
N THR A 182 -8.45 -14.24 7.69
CA THR A 182 -8.17 -12.90 7.16
C THR A 182 -6.68 -12.64 7.31
N LEU A 183 -6.05 -12.20 6.23
CA LEU A 183 -4.65 -11.83 6.15
C LEU A 183 -4.52 -10.48 5.44
N ALA A 184 -3.98 -9.48 6.15
CA ALA A 184 -3.71 -8.17 5.56
C ALA A 184 -2.41 -7.58 6.12
N PRO A 185 -1.67 -6.77 5.34
CA PRO A 185 -0.54 -6.03 5.88
C PRO A 185 -1.00 -5.09 7.00
N ILE A 186 -0.43 -5.20 8.20
CA ILE A 186 -0.94 -4.46 9.38
C ILE A 186 -0.85 -2.94 9.21
N TRP A 187 0.04 -2.45 8.35
CA TRP A 187 0.17 -1.02 8.03
C TRP A 187 -1.04 -0.45 7.27
N GLN A 188 -1.85 -1.31 6.64
CA GLN A 188 -3.10 -0.98 5.95
C GLN A 188 -4.35 -1.13 6.84
N VAL A 189 -4.17 -1.59 8.07
CA VAL A 189 -5.28 -1.92 8.97
C VAL A 189 -5.54 -0.78 9.93
N ARG A 190 -6.73 -0.20 9.87
CA ARG A 190 -7.18 0.87 10.77
C ARG A 190 -8.11 0.31 11.85
N PRO A 191 -7.71 0.30 13.13
CA PRO A 191 -8.58 -0.04 14.23
C PRO A 191 -9.49 1.16 14.60
N LEU A 192 -10.74 0.88 14.97
CA LEU A 192 -11.69 1.86 15.50
C LEU A 192 -12.50 1.22 16.64
N ALA A 193 -12.18 1.59 17.88
CA ALA A 193 -12.95 1.14 19.04
C ALA A 193 -14.35 1.77 19.01
N ASP A 194 -15.38 0.95 19.28
CA ASP A 194 -16.75 1.43 19.38
C ASP A 194 -16.95 2.22 20.68
N ARG A 195 -17.52 3.43 20.56
CA ARG A 195 -17.81 4.29 21.71
C ARG A 195 -19.00 3.79 22.53
N ALA A 196 -19.92 3.06 21.91
CA ALA A 196 -21.10 2.51 22.58
C ALA A 196 -20.79 1.21 23.33
N ASP A 197 -19.83 0.42 22.84
CA ASP A 197 -19.35 -0.80 23.51
C ASP A 197 -17.81 -0.87 23.49
N PRO A 198 -17.13 -0.59 24.62
CA PRO A 198 -15.66 -0.59 24.69
C PRO A 198 -15.03 -1.98 24.50
N ARG A 199 -15.83 -3.04 24.39
CA ARG A 199 -15.38 -4.40 24.05
C ARG A 199 -15.47 -4.69 22.56
N THR A 200 -15.93 -3.74 21.75
CA THR A 200 -16.08 -3.90 20.32
C THR A 200 -15.04 -3.07 19.58
N LEU A 201 -14.32 -3.73 18.65
CA LEU A 201 -13.34 -3.11 17.76
C LEU A 201 -13.78 -3.32 16.31
N GLN A 202 -13.93 -2.24 15.56
CA GLN A 202 -14.10 -2.30 14.12
C GLN A 202 -12.73 -2.20 13.45
N VAL A 203 -12.45 -3.11 12.53
CA VAL A 203 -11.19 -3.15 11.81
C VAL A 203 -11.45 -2.91 10.33
N PHE A 204 -10.84 -1.86 9.79
CA PHE A 204 -10.92 -1.53 8.37
C PHE A 204 -9.61 -1.91 7.70
N VAL A 205 -9.69 -2.63 6.58
CA VAL A 205 -8.53 -2.98 5.76
C VAL A 205 -8.61 -2.15 4.49
N HIS A 206 -7.60 -1.31 4.24
CA HIS A 206 -7.54 -0.51 3.02
C HIS A 206 -6.79 -1.32 1.93
N PRO A 207 -7.49 -1.80 0.89
CA PRO A 207 -6.82 -2.52 -0.19
C PRO A 207 -5.92 -1.55 -0.98
N PRO A 208 -4.71 -1.96 -1.38
CA PRO A 208 -3.87 -1.15 -2.25
C PRO A 208 -4.51 -1.03 -3.64
N GLY A 209 -4.59 0.19 -4.19
CA GLY A 209 -5.11 0.41 -5.54
C GLY A 209 -6.62 0.61 -5.58
N GLY A 210 -7.16 1.36 -4.62
CA GLY A 210 -8.59 1.55 -4.40
C GLY A 210 -9.43 1.57 -5.69
N THR A 211 -10.51 0.80 -5.71
CA THR A 211 -11.41 0.66 -6.87
C THR A 211 -11.90 2.03 -7.32
N LYS A 212 -11.44 2.52 -8.47
CA LYS A 212 -12.07 3.66 -9.16
C LYS A 212 -13.40 3.17 -9.73
N GLY A 213 -14.48 3.66 -9.14
CA GLY A 213 -15.81 3.55 -9.70
C GLY A 213 -16.74 4.43 -8.89
N GLU A 214 -17.66 5.10 -9.56
CA GLU A 214 -18.76 5.89 -8.98
C GLU A 214 -19.60 5.06 -7.96
N ASP A 215 -19.34 3.76 -7.83
CA ASP A 215 -19.86 2.86 -6.78
C ASP A 215 -19.17 2.99 -5.41
N ARG A 216 -18.15 3.86 -5.25
CA ARG A 216 -17.59 4.20 -3.92
C ARG A 216 -18.63 4.77 -2.96
N ALA A 217 -19.74 5.30 -3.47
CA ALA A 217 -20.86 5.78 -2.64
C ALA A 217 -21.69 4.64 -2.03
N SER A 218 -21.54 3.39 -2.48
CA SER A 218 -22.39 2.26 -2.03
C SER A 218 -21.61 1.11 -1.38
N ALA A 219 -20.33 0.93 -1.69
CA ALA A 219 -19.47 0.04 -0.91
C ALA A 219 -19.07 0.74 0.39
N VAL A 220 -20.00 0.80 1.35
CA VAL A 220 -19.67 1.04 2.77
C VAL A 220 -18.49 0.12 3.07
N GLU A 221 -17.34 0.68 3.44
CA GLU A 221 -16.18 -0.09 3.90
C GLU A 221 -16.68 -0.95 5.08
N GLN A 222 -17.09 -2.18 4.81
CA GLN A 222 -17.63 -3.06 5.84
C GLN A 222 -16.45 -3.50 6.70
N GLY A 223 -16.25 -2.76 7.80
CA GLY A 223 -15.25 -3.10 8.80
C GLY A 223 -15.55 -4.48 9.39
N ILE A 224 -14.49 -5.21 9.73
CA ILE A 224 -14.58 -6.47 10.47
C ILE A 224 -14.86 -6.12 11.93
N VAL A 225 -16.01 -6.54 12.44
CA VAL A 225 -16.40 -6.27 13.84
C VAL A 225 -15.90 -7.40 14.74
N LEU A 226 -14.94 -7.07 15.62
CA LEU A 226 -14.37 -7.94 16.63
C LEU A 226 -14.99 -7.63 17.99
N ASN A 227 -15.51 -8.66 18.66
CA ASN A 227 -16.07 -8.58 20.01
C ASN A 227 -15.11 -9.29 20.96
N PHE A 228 -14.70 -8.63 22.04
CA PHE A 228 -13.80 -9.20 23.04
C PHE A 228 -14.56 -9.56 24.32
N GLU A 229 -13.99 -10.49 25.09
CA GLU A 229 -14.53 -10.89 26.39
C GLU A 229 -14.57 -9.69 27.36
N ASP A 230 -13.50 -8.90 27.37
CA ASP A 230 -13.31 -7.77 28.24
C ASP A 230 -12.62 -6.59 27.51
N VAL A 231 -12.69 -5.41 28.14
CA VAL A 231 -12.16 -4.15 27.60
C VAL A 231 -10.63 -4.18 27.50
N ARG A 232 -9.94 -4.91 28.39
CA ARG A 232 -8.46 -4.97 28.38
C ARG A 232 -7.97 -5.70 27.14
N ARG A 233 -8.64 -6.78 26.73
CA ARG A 233 -8.32 -7.49 25.48
C ARG A 233 -8.59 -6.65 24.24
N CYS A 234 -9.70 -5.91 24.20
CA CYS A 234 -9.99 -4.96 23.12
C CYS A 234 -8.92 -3.87 23.01
N HIS A 235 -8.52 -3.31 24.16
CA HIS A 235 -7.47 -2.31 24.24
C HIS A 235 -6.11 -2.85 23.80
N ALA A 236 -5.71 -4.03 24.28
CA ALA A 236 -4.45 -4.67 23.88
C ALA A 236 -4.40 -4.96 22.37
N ALA A 237 -5.52 -5.39 21.77
CA ALA A 237 -5.63 -5.57 20.33
C ALA A 237 -5.46 -4.25 19.56
N THR A 238 -6.13 -3.18 20.03
CA THR A 238 -6.04 -1.84 19.45
C THR A 238 -4.61 -1.31 19.51
N GLU A 239 -4.00 -1.34 20.69
CA GLU A 239 -2.63 -0.86 20.93
C GLU A 239 -1.63 -1.63 20.05
N HIS A 240 -1.75 -2.96 19.96
CA HIS A 240 -0.88 -3.77 19.10
C HIS A 240 -0.95 -3.33 17.63
N ILE A 241 -2.17 -3.22 17.10
CA ILE A 241 -2.40 -2.82 15.69
C ILE A 241 -1.85 -1.42 15.44
N GLU A 242 -2.20 -0.43 16.28
CA GLU A 242 -1.76 0.96 16.11
C GLU A 242 -0.23 1.09 16.22
N ARG A 243 0.39 0.44 17.21
CA ARG A 243 1.83 0.46 17.41
C ARG A 243 2.57 -0.13 16.21
N ARG A 244 2.17 -1.33 15.77
CA ARG A 244 2.82 -2.00 14.62
C ARG A 244 2.58 -1.25 13.31
N ARG A 245 1.37 -0.73 13.09
CA ARG A 245 1.07 0.15 11.95
C ARG A 245 1.99 1.36 11.93
N ARG A 246 2.13 2.09 13.04
CA ARG A 246 2.99 3.28 13.12
C ARG A 246 4.45 2.97 12.80
N LEU A 247 4.99 1.90 13.39
CA LEU A 247 6.38 1.49 13.17
C LEU A 247 6.65 1.14 11.70
N LEU A 248 5.76 0.37 11.08
CA LEU A 248 5.94 -0.03 9.69
C LEU A 248 5.76 1.13 8.73
N ARG A 249 4.75 1.97 8.93
CA ARG A 249 4.53 3.15 8.08
C ARG A 249 5.72 4.10 8.14
N ALA A 250 6.31 4.33 9.31
CA ALA A 250 7.53 5.12 9.43
C ALA A 250 8.69 4.53 8.59
N GLY A 251 8.84 3.20 8.60
CA GLY A 251 9.78 2.49 7.73
C GLY A 251 9.48 2.69 6.23
N LEU A 252 8.22 2.51 5.83
CA LEU A 252 7.78 2.67 4.44
C LEU A 252 7.95 4.12 3.95
N VAL A 253 7.69 5.13 4.77
CA VAL A 253 7.92 6.55 4.43
C VAL A 253 9.41 6.81 4.21
N ARG A 254 10.29 6.27 5.06
CA ARG A 254 11.74 6.39 4.88
C ARG A 254 12.18 5.75 3.56
N ASP A 255 11.65 4.57 3.25
CA ASP A 255 12.01 3.85 2.04
C ASP A 255 11.44 4.55 0.78
N LEU A 256 10.23 5.12 0.85
CA LEU A 256 9.66 6.00 -0.18
C LEU A 256 10.56 7.23 -0.39
N ARG A 257 10.98 7.89 0.68
CA ARG A 257 11.88 9.05 0.63
C ARG A 257 13.18 8.71 -0.09
N ALA A 258 13.82 7.60 0.27
CA ALA A 258 15.05 7.14 -0.36
C ALA A 258 14.85 6.86 -1.86
N PHE A 259 13.74 6.22 -2.23
CA PHE A 259 13.38 5.97 -3.62
C PHE A 259 13.23 7.27 -4.42
N VAL A 260 12.48 8.25 -3.90
CA VAL A 260 12.26 9.55 -4.56
C VAL A 260 13.56 10.34 -4.65
N GLN A 261 14.37 10.36 -3.59
CA GLN A 261 15.66 11.05 -3.55
C GLN A 261 16.64 10.52 -4.62
N GLY A 262 16.62 9.22 -4.91
CA GLY A 262 17.39 8.61 -6.00
C GLY A 262 17.10 9.23 -7.39
N HIS A 263 15.96 9.90 -7.55
CA HIS A 263 15.54 10.55 -8.79
C HIS A 263 15.79 12.08 -8.81
N CYS A 264 16.29 12.69 -7.72
CA CYS A 264 16.56 14.14 -7.66
C CYS A 264 17.85 14.56 -8.40
N GLY A 265 18.77 13.62 -8.65
CA GLY A 265 20.01 13.86 -9.41
C GLY A 265 21.16 14.50 -8.63
N ASP A 266 21.10 14.53 -7.29
CA ASP A 266 22.12 15.17 -6.44
C ASP A 266 23.41 14.34 -6.25
N GLY A 267 23.51 13.18 -6.91
CA GLY A 267 24.72 12.36 -6.94
C GLY A 267 25.45 12.48 -8.28
N ALA A 268 26.65 13.05 -8.29
CA ALA A 268 27.52 13.15 -9.47
C ALA A 268 27.91 11.78 -10.08
N ASP A 269 27.66 10.67 -9.37
CA ASP A 269 27.97 9.30 -9.81
C ASP A 269 26.74 8.36 -9.85
N ALA A 270 25.51 8.89 -9.71
CA ALA A 270 24.31 8.08 -9.68
C ALA A 270 23.80 7.77 -11.10
N THR A 271 24.50 6.90 -11.83
CA THR A 271 23.83 6.09 -12.87
C THR A 271 22.62 5.42 -12.20
N PRO A 272 21.40 5.53 -12.76
CA PRO A 272 20.22 4.92 -12.17
C PRO A 272 20.41 3.41 -12.16
N LYS A 273 20.85 2.86 -11.02
CA LYS A 273 20.83 1.42 -10.78
C LYS A 273 19.36 1.07 -10.72
N SER A 274 18.85 0.49 -11.81
CA SER A 274 17.55 -0.16 -11.84
C SER A 274 17.41 -0.98 -10.56
N ALA A 275 16.28 -0.80 -9.88
CA ALA A 275 16.03 -1.24 -8.50
C ALA A 275 15.92 -2.77 -8.33
N GLY A 276 16.65 -3.56 -9.12
CA GLY A 276 16.64 -5.02 -9.13
C GLY A 276 17.53 -5.71 -8.07
N ALA A 277 18.21 -4.96 -7.21
CA ALA A 277 19.07 -5.52 -6.16
C ALA A 277 18.69 -4.97 -4.78
N LEU A 278 17.45 -5.21 -4.34
CA LEU A 278 17.09 -4.96 -2.95
C LEU A 278 17.60 -6.13 -2.09
N VAL A 279 18.53 -5.78 -1.20
CA VAL A 279 19.15 -6.64 -0.18
C VAL A 279 18.09 -7.37 0.61
N HIS A 280 18.15 -8.72 0.62
CA HIS A 280 17.46 -9.56 1.59
C HIS A 280 17.87 -9.07 2.98
N ARG A 281 17.00 -8.32 3.67
CA ARG A 281 17.21 -8.00 5.09
C ARG A 281 17.02 -9.30 5.85
N SER A 282 18.10 -9.98 6.16
CA SER A 282 18.11 -11.09 7.11
C SER A 282 17.57 -10.56 8.44
N SER A 283 16.43 -11.08 8.89
CA SER A 283 15.97 -10.85 10.26
C SER A 283 17.09 -11.25 11.23
N PRO A 284 17.40 -10.44 12.24
CA PRO A 284 18.31 -10.88 13.29
C PRO A 284 17.66 -12.09 13.98
N GLY A 285 18.34 -13.24 13.91
CA GLY A 285 17.91 -14.46 14.56
C GLY A 285 17.59 -14.18 16.02
N GLY A 286 16.41 -14.61 16.46
CA GLY A 286 16.03 -14.61 17.87
C GLY A 286 17.08 -15.37 18.66
N GLY A 287 17.63 -14.71 19.67
CA GLY A 287 18.50 -15.36 20.65
C GLY A 287 17.68 -16.35 21.46
N ASP A 288 18.21 -17.57 21.56
CA ASP A 288 17.74 -18.60 22.48
C ASP A 288 17.74 -18.06 23.93
N ALA A 289 16.61 -18.24 24.62
CA ALA A 289 16.48 -18.17 26.06
C ALA A 289 15.59 -19.32 26.53
#